data_AF-A0A5S9M218-F1
#
_entry.id   AF-A0A5S9M218-F1
#
_cell.length_a   1.000
_cell.length_b   1.000
_cell.length_c   1.000
_cell.angle_alpha   90.00
_cell.angle_beta   90.00
_cell.angle_gamma   90.00
#
_symmetry.space_group_name_H-M   'P 1'
#
loop_
_entity.id
_entity.type
_entity.pdbx_description
1 polymer ?
#
loop_
_entity_poly.entity_id
_entity_poly.type
_entity_poly.pdbx_seq_one_letter_code
_entity_poly.pdbx_strand_id
1 'polypeptide(L)'
;MSKKQFVEKITSMEDDFAQWYTDVVTKARLVDYSSVRGSMIIQPYGFKIWENIRDELDRQIKETGHENVYMPLFIPESLLQQEKDHIEGFAPEVAWVTHGGESELQERLCVRPTSEVLFAEHYKNIIHSYRDLPKLYNQWANVVRWEKTTRPFLRTLEFLWQEGHTCHETEQEAIEETERMLHTYASLCEDLLAIPVIKGRKKEKEKFAGARFTYTVEKLDA
;
A
#
# COMPACT_ATOMS: atom_id res chain seq x y z
N MET A 1 15.44 13.61 46.22
CA MET A 1 15.01 12.60 45.22
C MET A 1 14.24 13.34 44.12
N SER A 2 14.90 13.61 43.00
CA SER A 2 14.29 14.30 41.87
C SER A 2 13.22 13.40 41.25
N LYS A 3 11.97 13.85 41.22
CA LYS A 3 10.88 13.18 40.50
C LYS A 3 11.31 13.10 39.04
N LYS A 4 11.65 11.88 38.60
CA LYS A 4 11.83 11.51 37.20
C LYS A 4 10.65 12.10 36.39
N GLN A 5 10.92 13.14 35.60
CA GLN A 5 10.04 13.59 34.53
C GLN A 5 9.98 12.45 33.51
N PHE A 6 9.02 11.55 33.67
CA PHE A 6 8.73 10.53 32.67
C PHE A 6 7.43 10.92 31.98
N VAL A 7 7.57 11.18 30.67
CA VAL A 7 6.55 11.53 29.67
C VAL A 7 6.00 12.95 29.78
N GLU A 8 6.49 13.82 28.90
CA GLU A 8 5.79 15.05 28.54
C GLU A 8 4.36 14.70 28.08
N LYS A 9 3.38 15.00 28.95
CA LYS A 9 1.93 15.03 28.78
C LYS A 9 1.41 14.44 27.45
N ILE A 10 1.07 13.15 27.40
CA ILE A 10 0.27 12.57 26.30
C ILE A 10 -1.17 13.08 26.44
N THR A 11 -1.75 13.64 25.38
CA THR A 11 -3.16 14.08 25.37
C THR A 11 -4.11 12.90 25.63
N SER A 12 -5.19 13.10 26.38
CA SER A 12 -6.19 12.04 26.59
C SER A 12 -6.86 11.66 25.27
N MET A 13 -7.07 10.36 25.06
CA MET A 13 -7.75 9.84 23.88
C MET A 13 -9.19 10.37 23.76
N GLU A 14 -9.87 10.58 24.90
CA GLU A 14 -11.26 11.07 24.96
C GLU A 14 -11.36 12.58 24.64
N ASP A 15 -10.31 13.35 24.90
CA ASP A 15 -10.29 14.80 24.70
C ASP A 15 -9.96 15.16 23.25
N ASP A 16 -8.91 14.54 22.70
CA ASP A 16 -8.48 14.74 21.31
C ASP A 16 -7.76 13.48 20.81
N PHE A 17 -8.52 12.59 20.15
CA PHE A 17 -7.99 11.35 19.57
C PHE A 17 -6.88 11.60 18.55
N ALA A 18 -6.97 12.69 17.76
CA ALA A 18 -5.99 12.98 16.73
C ALA A 18 -4.64 13.38 17.33
N GLN A 19 -4.66 14.21 18.36
CA GLN A 19 -3.47 14.58 19.10
C GLN A 19 -2.93 13.40 19.92
N TRP A 20 -3.80 12.64 20.59
CA TRP A 20 -3.40 11.42 21.32
C TRP A 20 -2.64 10.45 20.41
N TYR A 21 -3.18 10.15 19.22
CA TYR A 21 -2.53 9.25 18.27
C TYR A 21 -1.15 9.77 17.87
N THR A 22 -1.06 11.06 17.53
CA THR A 22 0.20 11.70 17.14
C THR A 22 1.22 11.67 18.28
N ASP A 23 0.79 11.98 19.50
CA ASP A 23 1.62 11.92 20.70
C ASP A 23 2.16 10.52 20.94
N VAL A 24 1.31 9.48 20.82
CA VAL A 24 1.71 8.10 21.04
C VAL A 24 2.75 7.67 20.02
N VAL A 25 2.50 7.84 18.71
CA VAL A 25 3.42 7.34 17.67
C VAL A 25 4.77 8.08 17.66
N THR A 26 4.80 9.36 18.04
CA THR A 26 6.03 10.16 18.12
C THR A 26 6.79 9.91 19.43
N LYS A 27 6.12 9.94 20.58
CA LYS A 27 6.77 9.75 21.90
C LYS A 27 7.22 8.31 22.12
N ALA A 28 6.55 7.32 21.51
CA ALA A 28 7.01 5.94 21.47
C ALA A 28 8.17 5.71 20.48
N ARG A 29 8.60 6.75 19.73
CA ARG A 29 9.65 6.67 18.71
C ARG A 29 9.35 5.63 17.62
N LEU A 30 8.09 5.58 17.17
CA LEU A 30 7.70 4.78 16.01
C LEU A 30 7.97 5.55 14.72
N VAL A 31 7.71 6.85 14.73
CA VAL A 31 7.92 7.76 13.60
C VAL A 31 8.54 9.07 14.03
N ASP A 32 9.18 9.76 13.10
CA ASP A 32 9.51 11.18 13.20
C ASP A 32 9.03 11.91 11.94
N TYR A 33 8.84 13.22 12.01
CA TYR A 33 8.44 14.01 10.86
C TYR A 33 9.63 14.27 9.94
N SER A 34 9.41 14.07 8.64
CA SER A 34 10.36 14.50 7.61
C SER A 34 10.25 16.00 7.35
N SER A 35 11.29 16.60 6.77
CA SER A 35 11.23 17.96 6.20
C SER A 35 10.26 18.05 5.02
N VAL A 36 9.97 16.91 4.35
CA VAL A 36 8.94 16.82 3.32
C VAL A 36 7.59 16.66 4.00
N ARG A 37 6.71 17.66 3.84
CA ARG A 37 5.37 17.67 4.41
C ARG A 37 4.62 16.40 4.02
N GLY A 38 4.12 15.67 5.02
CA GLY A 38 3.31 14.47 4.80
C GLY A 38 4.09 13.18 4.56
N SER A 39 5.42 13.26 4.51
CA SER A 39 6.32 12.11 4.65
C SER A 39 6.71 11.92 6.12
N MET A 40 7.05 10.68 6.47
CA MET A 40 7.51 10.31 7.81
C MET A 40 8.83 9.55 7.72
N ILE A 41 9.66 9.68 8.76
CA ILE A 41 10.78 8.78 8.99
C ILE A 41 10.26 7.66 9.89
N ILE A 42 10.24 6.43 9.39
CA ILE A 42 9.89 5.27 10.23
C ILE A 42 11.12 4.92 11.06
N GLN A 43 11.05 5.17 12.36
CA GLN A 43 12.16 4.93 13.29
C GLN A 43 12.35 3.42 13.54
N PRO A 44 13.50 2.96 14.08
CA PRO A 44 13.78 1.53 14.23
C PRO A 44 12.69 0.73 14.93
N TYR A 45 12.02 1.30 15.94
CA TYR A 45 10.94 0.59 16.64
C TYR A 45 9.69 0.43 15.77
N GLY A 46 9.29 1.47 15.05
CA GLY A 46 8.18 1.38 14.08
C GLY A 46 8.51 0.48 12.89
N PHE A 47 9.76 0.55 12.41
CA PHE A 47 10.20 -0.26 11.27
C PHE A 47 10.24 -1.74 11.66
N LYS A 48 10.60 -2.07 12.90
CA LYS A 48 10.57 -3.46 13.37
C LYS A 48 9.16 -4.06 13.38
N ILE A 49 8.13 -3.26 13.67
CA ILE A 49 6.74 -3.68 13.56
C ILE A 49 6.42 -4.01 12.10
N TRP A 50 6.80 -3.13 11.17
CA TRP A 50 6.63 -3.37 9.74
C TRP A 50 7.35 -4.64 9.27
N GLU A 51 8.60 -4.87 9.70
CA GLU A 51 9.33 -6.10 9.35
C GLU A 51 8.60 -7.35 9.80
N ASN A 52 8.07 -7.37 11.02
CA ASN A 52 7.34 -8.54 11.53
C ASN A 52 6.05 -8.79 10.74
N ILE A 53 5.32 -7.72 10.39
CA ILE A 53 4.11 -7.81 9.55
C ILE A 53 4.48 -8.33 8.15
N ARG A 54 5.52 -7.74 7.55
CA ARG A 54 6.03 -8.11 6.24
C ARG A 54 6.42 -9.57 6.20
N ASP A 55 7.26 -10.02 7.14
CA ASP A 55 7.82 -11.36 7.13
C ASP A 55 6.73 -12.43 7.28
N GLU A 56 5.71 -12.16 8.13
CA GLU A 56 4.58 -13.06 8.31
C GLU A 56 3.66 -13.08 7.08
N LEU A 57 3.31 -11.93 6.52
CA LEU A 57 2.49 -11.87 5.31
C LEU A 57 3.22 -12.47 4.11
N ASP A 58 4.52 -12.23 3.96
CA ASP A 58 5.35 -12.81 2.89
C ASP A 58 5.40 -14.34 2.98
N ARG A 59 5.50 -14.89 4.20
CA ARG A 59 5.40 -16.33 4.45
C ARG A 59 4.06 -16.88 3.98
N GLN A 60 2.94 -16.29 4.41
CA GLN A 60 1.60 -16.73 4.05
C GLN A 60 1.34 -16.63 2.53
N ILE A 61 1.78 -15.55 1.89
CA ILE A 61 1.68 -15.35 0.44
C ILE A 61 2.48 -16.42 -0.32
N LYS A 62 3.72 -16.70 0.10
CA LYS A 62 4.56 -17.74 -0.53
C LYS A 62 4.01 -19.15 -0.38
N GLU A 63 3.33 -19.46 0.72
CA GLU A 63 2.65 -20.76 0.92
C GLU A 63 1.55 -21.01 -0.12
N THR A 64 1.04 -19.96 -0.75
CA THR A 64 0.04 -20.04 -1.82
C THR A 64 0.64 -20.07 -3.24
N GLY A 65 1.96 -20.15 -3.36
CA GLY A 65 2.67 -20.27 -4.65
C GLY A 65 3.05 -18.94 -5.31
N HIS A 66 2.91 -17.81 -4.61
CA HIS A 66 3.34 -16.51 -5.13
C HIS A 66 4.87 -16.34 -5.09
N GLU A 67 5.38 -15.59 -6.05
CA GLU A 67 6.79 -15.24 -6.16
C GLU A 67 6.98 -13.72 -6.05
N ASN A 68 8.03 -13.31 -5.33
CA ASN A 68 8.36 -11.90 -5.24
C ASN A 68 9.04 -11.42 -6.52
N VAL A 69 8.59 -10.28 -7.04
CA VAL A 69 9.16 -9.54 -8.15
C VAL A 69 9.34 -8.08 -7.73
N TYR A 70 10.08 -7.30 -8.52
CA TYR A 70 10.22 -5.86 -8.29
C TYR A 70 10.02 -5.11 -9.60
N MET A 71 8.97 -4.30 -9.66
CA MET A 71 8.75 -3.35 -10.76
C MET A 71 9.47 -2.03 -10.48
N PRO A 72 9.90 -1.30 -11.52
CA PRO A 72 10.48 0.04 -11.36
C PRO A 72 9.54 1.02 -10.65
N LEU A 73 10.13 2.05 -10.03
CA LEU A 73 9.40 3.13 -9.36
C LEU A 73 8.71 4.08 -10.36
N PHE A 74 9.31 4.27 -11.53
CA PHE A 74 8.87 5.25 -12.51
C PHE A 74 8.02 4.62 -13.61
N ILE A 75 6.91 5.29 -13.95
CA ILE A 75 5.98 4.90 -15.00
C ILE A 75 6.00 6.00 -16.07
N PRO A 76 6.29 5.69 -17.35
CA PRO A 76 6.16 6.66 -18.44
C PRO A 76 4.73 7.21 -18.55
N GLU A 77 4.57 8.51 -18.81
CA GLU A 77 3.27 9.15 -18.99
C GLU A 77 2.43 8.46 -20.07
N SER A 78 3.07 8.07 -21.19
CA SER A 78 2.47 7.35 -22.30
C SER A 78 1.94 5.97 -21.91
N LEU A 79 2.65 5.25 -21.03
CA LEU A 79 2.19 3.95 -20.52
C LEU A 79 1.01 4.14 -19.58
N LEU A 80 1.10 5.11 -18.66
CA LEU A 80 0.01 5.43 -17.75
C LEU A 80 -1.28 5.79 -18.53
N GLN A 81 -1.16 6.56 -19.62
CA GLN A 81 -2.25 6.99 -20.52
C GLN A 81 -3.00 5.86 -21.24
N GLN A 82 -2.46 4.64 -21.27
CA GLN A 82 -3.14 3.50 -21.89
C GLN A 82 -4.37 3.05 -21.08
N GLU A 83 -4.38 3.32 -19.76
CA GLU A 83 -5.44 2.91 -18.83
C GLU A 83 -6.22 4.13 -18.30
N LYS A 84 -7.02 4.76 -19.17
CA LYS A 84 -7.72 6.02 -18.87
C LYS A 84 -8.64 5.95 -17.64
N ASP A 85 -9.36 4.85 -17.47
CA ASP A 85 -10.28 4.66 -16.34
C ASP A 85 -9.52 4.57 -15.00
N HIS A 86 -8.31 4.01 -15.01
CA HIS A 86 -7.42 4.01 -13.85
C HIS A 86 -6.89 5.43 -13.58
N ILE A 87 -6.50 6.17 -14.62
CA ILE A 87 -5.95 7.53 -14.48
C ILE A 87 -6.94 8.50 -13.85
N GLU A 88 -8.22 8.49 -14.23
CA GLU A 88 -9.18 9.44 -13.68
C GLU A 88 -9.29 9.36 -12.15
N GLY A 89 -9.11 8.16 -11.59
CA GLY A 89 -9.07 7.94 -10.14
C GLY A 89 -7.79 8.44 -9.46
N PHE A 90 -6.65 8.41 -10.15
CA PHE A 90 -5.34 8.75 -9.58
C PHE A 90 -4.79 10.12 -9.97
N ALA A 91 -5.29 10.73 -11.05
CA ALA A 91 -4.76 11.95 -11.64
C ALA A 91 -4.55 13.10 -10.64
N PRO A 92 -5.43 13.32 -9.62
CA PRO A 92 -5.20 14.37 -8.63
C PRO A 92 -4.03 14.10 -7.67
N GLU A 93 -3.57 12.84 -7.58
CA GLU A 93 -2.65 12.35 -6.54
C GLU A 93 -1.30 11.86 -7.09
N VAL A 94 -1.01 12.06 -8.38
CA VAL A 94 0.25 11.61 -9.00
C VAL A 94 1.37 12.65 -8.84
N ALA A 95 2.53 12.19 -8.38
CA ALA A 95 3.78 12.95 -8.42
C ALA A 95 4.51 12.73 -9.76
N TRP A 96 5.02 13.81 -10.34
CA TRP A 96 5.69 13.79 -11.65
C TRP A 96 7.15 14.20 -11.56
N VAL A 97 7.99 13.42 -12.23
CA VAL A 97 9.38 13.76 -12.51
C VAL A 97 9.45 14.32 -13.93
N THR A 98 9.89 15.57 -14.05
CA THR A 98 10.01 16.29 -15.33
C THR A 98 11.47 16.58 -15.69
N HIS A 99 12.40 16.45 -14.74
CA HIS A 99 13.82 16.74 -14.93
C HIS A 99 14.67 15.56 -14.45
N GLY A 100 15.71 15.25 -15.20
CA GLY A 100 16.77 14.31 -14.83
C GLY A 100 18.11 15.05 -14.74
N GLY A 101 18.67 15.17 -13.54
CA GLY A 101 19.77 16.10 -13.31
C GLY A 101 19.34 17.54 -13.61
N GLU A 102 20.04 18.23 -14.51
CA GLU A 102 19.73 19.60 -14.93
C GLU A 102 18.91 19.69 -16.22
N SER A 103 18.61 18.55 -16.87
CA SER A 103 17.92 18.52 -18.17
C SER A 103 16.45 18.13 -18.03
N GLU A 104 15.59 18.80 -18.79
CA GLU A 104 14.19 18.41 -18.95
C GLU A 104 14.11 17.05 -19.67
N LEU A 105 13.23 16.17 -19.19
CA LEU A 105 13.02 14.85 -19.78
C LEU A 105 12.21 14.96 -21.07
N GLN A 106 12.48 14.07 -22.03
CA GLN A 106 11.69 13.97 -23.26
C GLN A 106 10.22 13.60 -22.98
N GLU A 107 10.00 12.84 -21.91
CA GLU A 107 8.71 12.41 -21.44
C GLU A 107 8.69 12.49 -19.91
N ARG A 108 7.55 12.89 -19.35
CA ARG A 108 7.38 12.93 -17.90
C ARG A 108 7.25 11.53 -17.35
N LEU A 109 7.82 11.30 -16.17
CA LEU A 109 7.71 10.04 -15.46
C LEU A 109 6.84 10.21 -14.22
N CYS A 110 5.82 9.38 -14.10
CA CYS A 110 5.00 9.26 -12.90
C CYS A 110 5.75 8.45 -11.84
N VAL A 111 5.79 8.92 -10.59
CA VAL A 111 6.19 8.08 -9.46
C VAL A 111 4.99 7.20 -9.09
N ARG A 112 5.14 5.86 -9.12
CA ARG A 112 4.01 4.94 -9.00
C ARG A 112 3.09 5.27 -7.80
N PRO A 113 1.79 5.55 -8.02
CA PRO A 113 0.77 5.50 -6.97
C PRO A 113 0.29 4.06 -6.70
N THR A 114 0.52 3.20 -7.68
CA THR A 114 0.26 1.76 -7.79
C THR A 114 0.86 1.26 -9.12
N SER A 115 1.05 -0.05 -9.31
CA SER A 115 1.88 -0.59 -10.40
C SER A 115 1.14 -1.36 -11.49
N GLU A 116 -0.20 -1.33 -11.56
CA GLU A 116 -1.03 -2.13 -12.48
C GLU A 116 -0.53 -2.04 -13.93
N VAL A 117 -0.24 -0.84 -14.43
CA VAL A 117 0.21 -0.63 -15.82
C VAL A 117 1.58 -1.25 -16.10
N LEU A 118 2.49 -1.27 -15.12
CA LEU A 118 3.79 -1.93 -15.23
C LEU A 118 3.63 -3.45 -15.27
N PHE A 119 2.76 -3.99 -14.40
CA PHE A 119 2.44 -5.42 -14.40
C PHE A 119 1.73 -5.84 -15.68
N ALA A 120 0.77 -5.05 -16.18
CA ALA A 120 0.07 -5.33 -17.43
C ALA A 120 1.04 -5.38 -18.63
N GLU A 121 1.95 -4.40 -18.74
CA GLU A 121 3.00 -4.41 -19.77
C GLU A 121 3.91 -5.63 -19.62
N HIS A 122 4.34 -5.96 -18.40
CA HIS A 122 5.18 -7.12 -18.16
C HIS A 122 4.48 -8.43 -18.52
N TYR A 123 3.22 -8.61 -18.10
CA TYR A 123 2.43 -9.80 -18.41
C TYR A 123 2.19 -9.99 -19.89
N LYS A 124 1.92 -8.91 -20.63
CA LYS A 124 1.83 -8.95 -22.09
C LYS A 124 3.09 -9.54 -22.74
N ASN A 125 4.26 -9.31 -22.13
CA ASN A 125 5.54 -9.77 -22.67
C ASN A 125 5.91 -11.20 -22.26
N ILE A 126 5.34 -11.76 -21.18
CA ILE A 126 5.72 -13.08 -20.66
C ILE A 126 4.62 -14.15 -20.76
N ILE A 127 3.38 -13.75 -20.98
CA ILE A 127 2.24 -14.66 -21.12
C ILE A 127 1.93 -14.81 -22.61
N HIS A 128 2.19 -16.00 -23.15
CA HIS A 128 1.98 -16.29 -24.57
C HIS A 128 0.97 -17.42 -24.78
N SER A 129 0.72 -18.24 -23.76
CA SER A 129 -0.26 -19.32 -23.79
C SER A 129 -0.84 -19.61 -22.40
N TYR A 130 -1.91 -20.41 -22.34
CA TYR A 130 -2.49 -20.90 -21.08
C TYR A 130 -1.47 -21.62 -20.18
N ARG A 131 -0.40 -22.17 -20.74
CA ARG A 131 0.66 -22.86 -19.97
C ARG A 131 1.51 -21.92 -19.13
N ASP A 132 1.47 -20.63 -19.43
CA ASP A 132 2.19 -19.62 -18.65
C ASP A 132 1.39 -19.18 -17.41
N LEU A 133 0.12 -19.60 -17.31
CA LEU A 133 -0.81 -19.25 -16.23
C LEU A 133 -0.89 -20.38 -15.17
N PRO A 134 -1.23 -20.04 -13.92
CA PRO A 134 -1.39 -18.68 -13.41
C PRO A 134 -0.04 -17.98 -13.22
N LYS A 135 -0.04 -16.64 -13.31
CA LYS A 135 1.06 -15.81 -12.79
C LYS A 135 0.66 -15.28 -11.43
N LEU A 136 1.48 -15.56 -10.41
CA LEU A 136 1.25 -15.18 -9.02
C LEU A 136 2.41 -14.33 -8.54
N TYR A 137 2.36 -13.01 -8.77
CA TYR A 137 3.45 -12.12 -8.40
C TYR A 137 3.10 -11.22 -7.24
N ASN A 138 4.10 -10.94 -6.42
CA ASN A 138 4.02 -10.07 -5.27
C ASN A 138 5.19 -9.06 -5.30
N GLN A 139 4.97 -7.82 -4.86
CA GLN A 139 6.09 -6.91 -4.62
C GLN A 139 5.95 -6.17 -3.29
N TRP A 140 7.09 -6.00 -2.61
CA TRP A 140 7.25 -5.15 -1.45
C TRP A 140 7.96 -3.87 -1.88
N ALA A 141 7.28 -2.74 -1.70
CA ALA A 141 7.68 -1.49 -2.34
C ALA A 141 7.20 -0.28 -1.55
N ASN A 142 7.79 0.87 -1.84
CA ASN A 142 7.17 2.17 -1.58
C ASN A 142 6.29 2.60 -2.76
N VAL A 143 5.25 3.38 -2.47
CA VAL A 143 4.44 4.11 -3.45
C VAL A 143 4.23 5.54 -2.99
N VAL A 144 3.87 6.42 -3.93
CA VAL A 144 3.62 7.84 -3.66
C VAL A 144 2.21 8.23 -4.08
N ARG A 145 1.44 8.80 -3.16
CA ARG A 145 0.13 9.43 -3.40
C ARG A 145 0.11 10.84 -2.83
N TRP A 146 -0.19 11.83 -3.66
CA TRP A 146 -0.07 13.25 -3.31
C TRP A 146 -1.24 13.76 -2.46
N GLU A 147 -1.29 13.28 -1.23
CA GLU A 147 -2.41 13.46 -0.30
C GLU A 147 -2.50 14.88 0.29
N LYS A 148 -3.72 15.44 0.31
CA LYS A 148 -3.98 16.79 0.85
C LYS A 148 -3.86 16.85 2.38
N THR A 149 -4.26 15.79 3.06
CA THR A 149 -4.27 15.68 4.52
C THR A 149 -3.59 14.39 4.91
N THR A 150 -2.59 14.49 5.78
CA THR A 150 -1.75 13.36 6.17
C THR A 150 -1.83 13.10 7.67
N ARG A 151 -1.65 11.83 8.04
CA ARG A 151 -1.57 11.33 9.41
C ARG A 151 -0.60 10.15 9.42
N PRO A 152 0.43 10.13 10.30
CA PRO A 152 1.44 9.07 10.29
C PRO A 152 0.83 7.65 10.29
N PHE A 153 1.41 6.76 9.47
CA PHE A 153 0.92 5.43 9.12
C PHE A 153 -0.44 5.34 8.41
N LEU A 154 -1.43 6.13 8.82
CA LEU A 154 -2.80 6.01 8.29
C LEU A 154 -2.97 6.65 6.90
N ARG A 155 -2.28 7.76 6.63
CA ARG A 155 -2.32 8.46 5.33
C ARG A 155 -1.06 9.32 5.17
N THR A 156 -0.11 8.90 4.35
CA THR A 156 1.15 9.62 4.10
C THR A 156 1.40 9.79 2.61
N LEU A 157 2.27 10.74 2.24
CA LEU A 157 2.60 10.94 0.82
C LEU A 157 3.32 9.74 0.23
N GLU A 158 4.30 9.22 0.98
CA GLU A 158 5.02 8.00 0.68
C GLU A 158 4.70 6.98 1.76
N PHE A 159 4.42 5.74 1.37
CA PHE A 159 4.23 4.64 2.30
C PHE A 159 4.78 3.34 1.73
N LEU A 160 5.21 2.47 2.64
CA LEU A 160 5.59 1.10 2.33
C LEU A 160 4.33 0.24 2.28
N TRP A 161 4.27 -0.65 1.31
CA TRP A 161 3.19 -1.60 1.18
C TRP A 161 3.64 -2.90 0.51
N GLN A 162 2.70 -3.81 0.43
CA GLN A 162 2.74 -4.95 -0.46
C GLN A 162 1.63 -4.80 -1.50
N GLU A 163 1.93 -5.13 -2.74
CA GLU A 163 0.92 -5.26 -3.79
C GLU A 163 1.11 -6.58 -4.55
N GLY A 164 0.04 -7.37 -4.60
CA GLY A 164 -0.02 -8.63 -5.31
C GLY A 164 -0.74 -8.44 -6.63
N HIS A 165 -0.15 -8.93 -7.71
CA HIS A 165 -0.69 -8.88 -9.06
C HIS A 165 -0.71 -10.31 -9.60
N THR A 166 -1.87 -10.74 -10.09
CA THR A 166 -2.05 -12.11 -10.56
C THR A 166 -2.78 -12.13 -11.89
N CYS A 167 -2.51 -13.14 -12.70
CA CYS A 167 -3.16 -13.37 -13.98
C CYS A 167 -3.58 -14.84 -14.06
N HIS A 168 -4.84 -15.09 -14.43
CA HIS A 168 -5.49 -16.40 -14.39
C HIS A 168 -6.17 -16.71 -15.72
N GLU A 169 -6.38 -17.99 -16.00
CA GLU A 169 -7.06 -18.41 -17.24
C GLU A 169 -8.57 -18.14 -17.15
N THR A 170 -9.15 -18.31 -15.97
CA THR A 170 -10.59 -18.17 -15.76
C THR A 170 -10.96 -17.11 -14.73
N GLU A 171 -12.17 -16.56 -14.87
CA GLU A 171 -12.74 -15.64 -13.88
C GLU A 171 -12.87 -16.29 -12.50
N GLN A 172 -13.22 -17.58 -12.45
CA GLN A 172 -13.40 -18.32 -11.21
C GLN A 172 -12.09 -18.40 -10.42
N GLU A 173 -10.98 -18.74 -11.07
CA GLU A 173 -9.64 -18.75 -10.45
C GLU A 173 -9.24 -17.37 -9.92
N ALA A 174 -9.53 -16.30 -10.69
CA ALA A 174 -9.23 -14.93 -10.26
C ALA A 174 -10.05 -14.51 -9.02
N ILE A 175 -11.33 -14.92 -8.95
CA ILE A 175 -12.18 -14.68 -7.77
C ILE A 175 -11.64 -15.45 -6.56
N GLU A 176 -11.34 -16.74 -6.73
CA GLU A 176 -10.81 -17.60 -5.68
C GLU A 176 -9.48 -17.07 -5.12
N GLU A 177 -8.61 -16.55 -6.00
CA GLU A 177 -7.36 -15.90 -5.59
C GLU A 177 -7.62 -14.62 -4.79
N THR A 178 -8.54 -13.78 -5.26
CA THR A 178 -8.88 -12.51 -4.59
C THR A 178 -9.47 -12.79 -3.20
N GLU A 179 -10.35 -13.77 -3.07
CA GLU A 179 -10.92 -14.18 -1.78
C GLU A 179 -9.86 -14.82 -0.87
N ARG A 180 -8.96 -15.65 -1.42
CA ARG A 180 -7.84 -16.21 -0.65
C ARG A 180 -7.00 -15.10 -0.03
N MET A 181 -6.62 -14.07 -0.79
CA MET A 181 -5.85 -12.94 -0.27
C MET A 181 -6.64 -12.10 0.74
N LEU A 182 -7.95 -11.92 0.56
CA LEU A 182 -8.81 -11.29 1.56
C LEU A 182 -8.76 -12.04 2.90
N HIS A 183 -8.81 -13.37 2.86
CA HIS A 183 -8.71 -14.22 4.04
C HIS A 183 -7.30 -14.17 4.68
N THR A 184 -6.24 -14.14 3.87
CA THR A 184 -4.86 -13.92 4.34
C THR A 184 -4.73 -12.60 5.08
N TYR A 185 -5.25 -11.50 4.52
CA TYR A 185 -5.22 -10.18 5.19
C TYR A 185 -6.06 -10.18 6.49
N ALA A 186 -7.21 -10.85 6.50
CA ALA A 186 -8.03 -10.95 7.72
C ALA A 186 -7.31 -11.75 8.81
N SER A 187 -6.71 -12.90 8.47
CA SER A 187 -5.91 -13.71 9.40
C SER A 187 -4.71 -12.93 9.94
N LEU A 188 -4.00 -12.18 9.09
CA LEU A 188 -2.92 -11.29 9.54
C LEU A 188 -3.43 -10.26 10.56
N CYS A 189 -4.58 -9.63 10.32
CA CYS A 189 -5.16 -8.68 11.26
C CYS A 189 -5.59 -9.34 12.58
N GLU A 190 -6.29 -10.47 12.52
CA GLU A 190 -6.91 -11.11 13.68
C GLU A 190 -5.88 -11.89 14.52
N ASP A 191 -5.04 -12.71 13.86
CA ASP A 191 -4.15 -13.65 14.53
C ASP A 191 -2.82 -13.01 14.92
N LEU A 192 -2.23 -12.17 14.06
CA LEU A 192 -0.94 -11.52 14.35
C LEU A 192 -1.14 -10.18 15.07
N LEU A 193 -2.05 -9.33 14.57
CA LEU A 193 -2.21 -7.96 15.09
C LEU A 193 -3.26 -7.87 16.21
N ALA A 194 -4.04 -8.93 16.46
CA ALA A 194 -5.15 -8.94 17.42
C ALA A 194 -6.19 -7.83 17.16
N ILE A 195 -6.44 -7.53 15.88
CA ILE A 195 -7.42 -6.54 15.43
C ILE A 195 -8.60 -7.27 14.76
N PRO A 196 -9.81 -7.24 15.36
CA PRO A 196 -10.99 -7.85 14.74
C PRO A 196 -11.39 -7.06 13.49
N VAL A 197 -11.69 -7.79 12.41
CA VAL A 197 -12.07 -7.18 11.13
C VAL A 197 -13.33 -7.81 10.54
N ILE A 198 -14.01 -7.05 9.70
CA ILE A 198 -15.16 -7.48 8.91
C ILE A 198 -14.71 -7.59 7.46
N LYS A 199 -14.76 -8.80 6.91
CA LYS A 199 -14.59 -9.04 5.48
C LYS A 199 -15.85 -8.60 4.75
N GLY A 200 -15.71 -7.84 3.67
CA GLY A 200 -16.84 -7.36 2.89
C GLY A 200 -16.48 -6.97 1.46
N ARG A 201 -17.52 -6.64 0.69
CA ARG A 201 -17.39 -6.11 -0.68
C ARG A 201 -17.79 -4.64 -0.68
N LYS A 202 -16.94 -3.78 -1.24
CA LYS A 202 -17.23 -2.36 -1.43
C LYS A 202 -18.42 -2.16 -2.36
N LYS A 203 -19.18 -1.10 -2.12
CA LYS A 203 -20.23 -0.63 -3.05
C LYS A 203 -19.59 -0.13 -4.34
N GLU A 204 -20.37 -0.06 -5.42
CA GLU A 204 -19.89 0.37 -6.73
C GLU A 204 -19.16 1.73 -6.70
N LYS A 205 -19.66 2.68 -5.89
CA LYS A 205 -19.06 4.02 -5.74
C LYS A 205 -17.74 4.05 -4.94
N GLU A 206 -17.40 2.95 -4.25
CA GLU A 206 -16.24 2.83 -3.34
C GLU A 206 -15.26 1.76 -3.83
N LYS A 207 -15.51 1.14 -4.98
CA LYS A 207 -14.59 0.17 -5.57
C LYS A 207 -13.36 0.89 -6.13
N PHE A 208 -12.28 0.14 -6.26
CA PHE A 208 -11.07 0.62 -6.89
C PHE A 208 -11.31 1.03 -8.35
N ALA A 209 -10.72 2.14 -8.79
CA ALA A 209 -10.85 2.61 -10.17
C ALA A 209 -10.33 1.53 -11.14
N GLY A 210 -11.14 1.18 -12.14
CA GLY A 210 -10.86 0.08 -13.08
C GLY A 210 -11.20 -1.33 -12.57
N ALA A 211 -11.52 -1.53 -11.30
CA ALA A 211 -11.90 -2.85 -10.78
C ALA A 211 -13.36 -3.24 -11.12
N ARG A 212 -13.59 -4.53 -11.38
CA ARG A 212 -14.95 -5.08 -11.51
C ARG A 212 -15.70 -5.08 -10.17
N PHE A 213 -15.00 -5.41 -9.09
CA PHE A 213 -15.44 -5.26 -7.70
C PHE A 213 -14.22 -5.21 -6.78
N THR A 214 -14.43 -4.79 -5.53
CA THR A 214 -13.36 -4.70 -4.54
C THR A 214 -13.81 -5.36 -3.25
N TYR A 215 -13.03 -6.32 -2.77
CA TYR A 215 -13.15 -6.85 -1.42
C TYR A 215 -12.28 -6.06 -0.45
N THR A 216 -12.63 -6.05 0.82
CA THR A 216 -11.94 -5.27 1.85
C THR A 216 -12.10 -5.90 3.22
N VAL A 217 -11.14 -5.66 4.10
CA VAL A 217 -11.24 -5.86 5.55
C VAL A 217 -11.44 -4.51 6.22
N GLU A 218 -12.54 -4.35 6.93
CA GLU A 218 -12.85 -3.14 7.69
C GLU A 218 -12.67 -3.41 9.18
N LYS A 219 -12.08 -2.48 9.93
CA LYS A 219 -11.99 -2.60 11.38
C LYS A 219 -13.41 -2.58 11.98
N LEU A 220 -13.67 -3.46 12.94
CA LEU A 220 -14.89 -3.39 13.75
C LEU A 220 -14.73 -2.24 14.75
N ASP A 221 -15.55 -1.20 14.64
CA ASP A 221 -15.59 -0.13 15.64
C ASP A 221 -16.15 -0.73 16.95
N ALA A 222 -15.34 -0.70 18.00
CA ALA A 222 -15.72 -1.12 19.34
C ALA A 222 -16.49 -0.02 20.07
#